data_AF-A0A2T5NHE1-F1
#
_entry.id   AF-A0A2T5NHE1-F1
#
_cell.length_a   1.000
_cell.length_b   1.000
_cell.length_c   1.000
_cell.angle_alpha   90.00
_cell.angle_beta   90.00
_cell.angle_gamma   90.00
#
_symmetry.space_group_name_H-M   'P 1'
#
loop_
_entity.id
_entity.type
_entity.pdbx_description
1 polymer ?
#
loop_
_entity_poly.entity_id
_entity_poly.type
_entity_poly.pdbx_seq_one_letter_code
_entity_poly.pdbx_strand_id
1 'polypeptide(L)'
;MVLTNVKQFASELNLTPERLLEQLGAAGVSKRSPDDALSAQDKSQLLDYLKRSHGARDEESRIALTRKSTSEIKTADGSTVKVETRKKRFVVRPEEASAAQPAAAESSPAEPVKAPEPAPAPAVEAKPEPKPEIKPEPKPEPAPQAAEAKPEPKPAEAPRQEAAKPAAPKPAAPAQRPTVASILSPEEIAAREAEEKRQAAFRARQEALMREKIEREERRQAARQAALQPPPAPEPVRAAEPPARREEPRRDDRRPAGAGDNRGPR
;
A
#
# COMPACT_ATOMS: atom_id res chain seq x y z
N MET A 1 1.17 0.48 -34.63
CA MET A 1 2.24 0.19 -33.65
C MET A 1 3.07 1.44 -33.47
N VAL A 2 3.36 1.84 -32.24
CA VAL A 2 4.18 3.03 -31.96
C VAL A 2 5.65 2.61 -32.02
N LEU A 3 6.39 3.15 -32.97
CA LEU A 3 7.84 3.01 -33.07
C LEU A 3 8.46 4.10 -32.18
N THR A 4 8.98 3.71 -31.02
CA THR A 4 9.70 4.62 -30.11
C THR A 4 11.18 4.42 -30.29
N ASN A 5 11.96 5.50 -30.24
CA ASN A 5 13.41 5.41 -30.33
C ASN A 5 14.03 4.96 -28.99
N VAL A 6 15.22 4.33 -29.00
CA VAL A 6 15.97 3.93 -27.79
C VAL A 6 16.18 5.14 -26.86
N LYS A 7 16.59 6.30 -27.39
CA LYS A 7 16.80 7.52 -26.60
C LYS A 7 15.52 8.02 -25.92
N GLN A 8 14.40 7.95 -26.63
CA GLN A 8 13.09 8.36 -26.10
C GLN A 8 12.64 7.40 -25.00
N PHE A 9 12.73 6.10 -25.25
CA PHE A 9 12.36 5.07 -24.28
C PHE A 9 13.26 5.09 -23.03
N ALA A 10 14.55 5.37 -23.18
CA ALA A 10 15.46 5.55 -22.05
C ALA A 10 15.04 6.72 -21.16
N SER A 11 14.64 7.85 -21.77
CA SER A 11 14.16 9.02 -21.04
C SER A 11 12.85 8.75 -20.29
N GLU A 12 11.93 8.00 -20.88
CA GLU A 12 10.68 7.56 -20.22
C GLU A 12 10.96 6.71 -18.98
N LEU A 13 11.99 5.85 -19.03
CA LEU A 13 12.39 5.00 -17.91
C LEU A 13 13.38 5.68 -16.94
N ASN A 14 13.74 6.94 -17.18
CA ASN A 14 14.79 7.66 -16.44
C ASN A 14 16.13 6.90 -16.40
N LEU A 15 16.48 6.25 -17.52
CA LEU A 15 17.74 5.53 -17.71
C LEU A 15 18.62 6.27 -18.73
N THR A 16 19.94 6.05 -18.66
CA THR A 16 20.82 6.50 -19.73
C THR A 16 20.62 5.61 -20.97
N PRO A 17 20.70 6.15 -22.19
CA PRO A 17 20.54 5.36 -23.41
C PRO A 17 21.61 4.26 -23.52
N GLU A 18 22.82 4.52 -23.03
CA GLU A 18 23.91 3.54 -22.96
C GLU A 18 23.53 2.32 -22.10
N ARG A 19 22.93 2.56 -20.93
CA ARG A 19 22.48 1.49 -20.03
C ARG A 19 21.36 0.67 -20.64
N LEU A 20 20.44 1.33 -21.34
CA LEU A 20 19.36 0.63 -22.03
C LEU A 20 19.89 -0.23 -23.19
N LEU A 21 20.89 0.25 -23.95
CA LEU A 21 21.54 -0.53 -25.01
C LEU A 21 22.26 -1.78 -24.45
N GLU A 22 22.91 -1.67 -23.29
CA GLU A 22 23.52 -2.81 -22.58
C GLU A 22 22.46 -3.86 -22.22
N GLN A 23 21.32 -3.43 -21.67
CA GLN A 23 20.21 -4.32 -21.30
C GLN A 23 19.56 -4.97 -22.51
N LEU A 24 19.35 -4.21 -23.60
CA LEU A 24 18.81 -4.73 -24.85
C LEU A 24 19.75 -5.77 -25.46
N GLY A 25 21.07 -5.51 -25.45
CA GLY A 25 22.08 -6.49 -25.88
C GLY A 25 22.06 -7.76 -25.04
N ALA A 26 21.96 -7.64 -23.72
CA ALA A 26 21.85 -8.79 -22.81
C ALA A 26 20.53 -9.58 -22.98
N ALA A 27 19.46 -8.91 -23.43
CA ALA A 27 18.19 -9.53 -23.78
C ALA A 27 18.19 -10.22 -25.15
N GLY A 28 19.26 -10.06 -25.95
CA GLY A 28 19.39 -10.62 -27.30
C GLY A 28 18.92 -9.69 -28.42
N VAL A 29 18.54 -8.45 -28.11
CA VAL A 29 18.14 -7.44 -29.09
C VAL A 29 19.38 -6.68 -29.57
N SER A 30 19.74 -6.85 -30.83
CA SER A 30 20.91 -6.17 -31.43
C SER A 30 20.58 -4.75 -31.92
N LYS A 31 20.44 -3.78 -31.00
CA LYS A 31 20.46 -2.34 -31.31
C LYS A 31 21.81 -1.74 -30.91
N ARG A 32 22.34 -0.81 -31.70
CA ARG A 32 23.69 -0.25 -31.51
C ARG A 32 23.70 1.26 -31.36
N SER A 33 22.66 1.94 -31.84
CA SER A 33 22.56 3.39 -31.77
C SER A 33 21.46 3.81 -30.80
N PRO A 34 21.64 4.92 -30.06
CA PRO A 34 20.56 5.54 -29.30
C PRO A 34 19.41 6.03 -30.20
N ASP A 35 19.64 6.14 -31.51
CA ASP A 35 18.65 6.55 -32.51
C ASP A 35 17.94 5.37 -33.21
N ASP A 36 18.20 4.12 -32.79
CA ASP A 36 17.53 2.96 -33.35
C ASP A 36 16.06 2.83 -32.89
N ALA A 37 15.17 2.45 -33.82
CA ALA A 37 13.77 2.19 -33.49
C ALA A 37 13.57 0.90 -32.69
N LEU A 38 12.75 0.95 -31.63
CA LEU A 38 12.35 -0.20 -30.81
C LEU A 38 10.96 -0.70 -31.21
N SER A 39 10.88 -2.01 -31.49
CA SER A 39 9.63 -2.71 -31.73
C SER A 39 8.96 -3.17 -30.43
N ALA A 40 7.71 -3.61 -30.51
CA ALA A 40 7.02 -4.21 -29.36
C ALA A 40 7.68 -5.53 -28.91
N GLN A 41 8.26 -6.29 -29.85
CA GLN A 41 8.97 -7.54 -29.58
C GLN A 41 10.28 -7.30 -28.83
N ASP A 42 11.01 -6.24 -29.17
CA ASP A 42 12.24 -5.87 -28.45
C ASP A 42 11.93 -5.52 -26.98
N LYS A 43 10.82 -4.80 -26.75
CA LYS A 43 10.34 -4.44 -25.42
C LYS A 43 9.95 -5.66 -24.60
N SER A 44 9.27 -6.66 -25.19
CA SER A 44 8.93 -7.88 -24.46
C SER A 44 10.17 -8.68 -24.09
N GLN A 45 11.15 -8.80 -24.99
CA GLN A 45 12.42 -9.48 -24.70
C GLN A 45 13.20 -8.81 -23.56
N LEU A 46 13.23 -7.48 -23.55
CA LEU A 46 13.81 -6.71 -22.44
C LEU A 46 13.08 -7.01 -21.13
N LEU A 47 11.75 -6.99 -21.11
CA LEU A 47 10.97 -7.29 -19.91
C LEU A 47 11.23 -8.71 -19.40
N ASP A 48 11.28 -9.70 -20.30
CA ASP A 48 11.56 -11.08 -19.91
C ASP A 48 12.98 -11.24 -19.37
N TYR A 49 13.96 -10.53 -19.94
CA TYR A 49 15.33 -10.50 -19.41
C TYR A 49 15.36 -9.89 -18.01
N LEU A 50 14.69 -8.76 -17.79
CA LEU A 50 14.63 -8.11 -16.48
C LEU A 50 13.93 -8.99 -15.43
N LYS A 51 12.84 -9.67 -15.80
CA LYS A 51 12.20 -10.66 -14.93
C LYS A 51 13.17 -11.77 -14.53
N ARG A 52 13.89 -12.35 -15.51
CA ARG A 52 14.87 -13.40 -15.26
C ARG A 52 16.06 -12.92 -14.41
N SER A 53 16.58 -11.72 -14.66
CA SER A 53 17.74 -11.18 -13.93
C SER A 53 17.40 -10.80 -12.49
N HIS A 54 16.15 -10.42 -12.21
CA HIS A 54 15.65 -10.14 -10.86
C HIS A 54 15.09 -11.38 -10.13
N GLY A 55 15.28 -12.59 -10.67
CA GLY A 55 14.86 -13.83 -10.02
C GLY A 55 13.35 -14.12 -10.11
N ALA A 56 12.60 -13.42 -10.97
CA ALA A 56 11.24 -13.80 -11.34
C ALA A 56 11.28 -14.92 -12.40
N ARG A 57 11.98 -16.00 -12.08
CA ARG A 57 11.91 -17.28 -12.80
C ARG A 57 10.90 -18.13 -12.03
N ASP A 58 9.91 -18.68 -12.73
CA ASP A 58 8.67 -19.30 -12.20
C ASP A 58 8.83 -20.36 -11.08
N GLU A 59 10.05 -20.78 -10.76
CA GLU A 59 10.36 -21.80 -9.75
C GLU A 59 10.62 -21.22 -8.34
N GLU A 60 10.86 -19.90 -8.21
CA GLU A 60 11.25 -19.26 -6.94
C GLU A 60 10.20 -18.29 -6.37
N SER A 61 9.04 -18.14 -7.01
CA SER A 61 7.90 -17.32 -6.53
C SER A 61 7.33 -17.74 -5.16
N ARG A 62 7.88 -18.80 -4.54
CA ARG A 62 7.51 -19.35 -3.24
C ARG A 62 8.34 -18.73 -2.13
N ILE A 63 7.79 -17.73 -1.45
CA ILE A 63 8.43 -17.14 -0.26
C ILE A 63 8.12 -18.03 0.96
N ALA A 64 9.15 -18.64 1.55
CA ALA A 64 8.99 -19.41 2.78
C ALA A 64 8.89 -18.50 4.01
N LEU A 65 7.72 -18.45 4.65
CA LEU A 65 7.46 -17.75 5.90
C LEU A 65 7.74 -18.64 7.12
N THR A 66 8.72 -18.25 7.92
CA THR A 66 9.10 -18.92 9.17
C THR A 66 8.49 -18.21 10.38
N ARG A 67 7.18 -18.35 10.58
CA ARG A 67 6.49 -17.80 11.77
C ARG A 67 6.44 -18.83 12.89
N LYS A 68 6.87 -18.45 14.09
CA LYS A 68 6.66 -19.24 15.32
C LYS A 68 5.18 -19.17 15.71
N SER A 69 4.55 -20.31 15.94
CA SER A 69 3.17 -20.41 16.41
C SER A 69 3.17 -20.94 17.83
N THR A 70 2.75 -20.13 18.79
CA THR A 70 2.66 -20.54 20.19
C THR A 70 1.22 -20.94 20.51
N SER A 71 1.00 -22.17 20.99
CA SER A 71 -0.29 -22.65 21.46
C SER A 71 -0.20 -23.00 22.94
N GLU A 72 -1.21 -22.65 23.71
CA GLU A 72 -1.29 -22.96 25.15
C GLU A 72 -2.10 -24.24 25.34
N ILE A 73 -1.50 -25.24 25.99
CA ILE A 73 -2.17 -26.49 26.34
C ILE A 73 -2.45 -26.46 27.85
N LYS A 74 -3.71 -26.64 28.23
CA LYS A 74 -4.12 -26.81 29.62
C LYS A 74 -4.03 -28.29 29.97
N THR A 75 -3.22 -28.63 30.97
CA THR A 75 -3.13 -30.00 31.49
C THR A 75 -4.28 -30.28 32.46
N ALA A 76 -4.56 -31.57 32.73
CA ALA A 76 -5.60 -31.99 33.65
C ALA A 76 -5.39 -31.45 35.09
N ASP A 77 -4.14 -31.14 35.44
CA ASP A 77 -3.73 -30.54 36.71
C ASP A 77 -3.92 -29.00 36.75
N GLY A 78 -4.61 -28.42 35.76
CA GLY A 78 -4.93 -26.99 35.68
C GLY A 78 -3.75 -26.08 35.27
N SER A 79 -2.56 -26.63 35.04
CA SER A 79 -1.38 -25.89 34.61
C SER A 79 -1.43 -25.59 33.10
N THR A 80 -0.94 -24.41 32.70
CA THR A 80 -0.90 -24.00 31.29
C THR A 80 0.53 -24.06 30.77
N VAL A 81 0.77 -24.89 29.75
CA VAL A 81 2.07 -25.03 29.11
C VAL A 81 2.03 -24.35 27.74
N LYS A 82 2.94 -23.43 27.49
CA LYS A 82 3.07 -22.75 26.19
C LYS A 82 3.95 -23.57 25.27
N VAL A 83 3.36 -24.15 24.24
CA VAL A 83 4.06 -24.96 23.23
C VAL A 83 4.33 -24.10 21.99
N GLU A 84 5.60 -23.84 21.70
CA GLU A 84 6.00 -23.20 20.47
C GLU A 84 6.21 -24.24 19.37
N THR A 85 5.41 -24.18 18.31
CA THR A 85 5.62 -24.98 17.10
C THR A 85 6.16 -24.09 15.99
N ARG A 86 7.05 -24.65 15.17
CA ARG A 86 7.62 -23.98 14.01
C ARG A 86 7.30 -24.83 12.79
N LYS A 87 6.37 -24.34 11.95
CA LYS A 87 6.04 -24.96 10.67
C LYS A 87 6.41 -24.01 9.54
N LYS A 88 7.12 -24.51 8.53
CA LYS A 88 7.44 -23.76 7.31
C LYS A 88 6.14 -23.57 6.52
N ARG A 89 5.70 -22.34 6.30
CA ARG A 89 4.57 -22.01 5.42
C ARG A 89 5.12 -21.30 4.19
N PHE A 90 4.57 -21.57 3.01
CA PHE A 90 4.98 -20.91 1.77
C PHE A 90 3.87 -19.96 1.33
N VAL A 91 4.22 -18.74 0.92
CA VAL A 91 3.32 -17.76 0.30
C VAL A 91 3.62 -17.75 -1.19
N VAL A 92 2.61 -18.06 -2.00
CA VAL A 92 2.66 -18.01 -3.47
C VAL A 92 1.93 -16.75 -3.92
N ARG A 93 2.43 -16.07 -4.96
CA ARG A 93 1.81 -14.85 -5.50
C ARG A 93 0.42 -15.21 -6.09
N PRO A 94 -0.65 -14.42 -5.83
CA PRO A 94 -2.03 -14.80 -6.17
C PRO A 94 -2.30 -15.08 -7.66
N GLU A 95 -1.51 -14.52 -8.58
CA GLU A 95 -1.62 -14.81 -10.03
C GLU A 95 -1.24 -16.26 -10.39
N GLU A 96 -0.34 -16.90 -9.62
CA GLU A 96 0.08 -18.30 -9.84
C GLU A 96 -0.77 -19.30 -9.06
N ALA A 97 -1.54 -18.84 -8.05
CA ALA A 97 -2.40 -19.71 -7.24
C ALA A 97 -3.60 -20.27 -8.03
N SER A 98 -4.00 -19.62 -9.13
CA SER A 98 -5.05 -20.13 -10.02
C SER A 98 -4.56 -21.24 -10.97
N ALA A 99 -3.23 -21.45 -11.09
CA ALA A 99 -2.63 -22.40 -12.03
C ALA A 99 -1.95 -23.61 -11.36
N ALA A 100 -1.83 -23.64 -10.03
CA ALA A 100 -1.17 -24.73 -9.31
C ALA A 100 -2.12 -25.41 -8.31
N GLN A 101 -2.85 -26.43 -8.76
CA GLN A 101 -3.44 -27.44 -7.87
C GLN A 101 -2.33 -28.31 -7.26
N PRO A 102 -2.38 -28.65 -5.95
CA PRO A 102 -1.31 -29.39 -5.30
C PRO A 102 -1.43 -30.89 -5.56
N ALA A 103 -0.53 -31.43 -6.37
CA ALA A 103 -0.19 -32.85 -6.36
C ALA A 103 0.71 -33.14 -5.15
N ALA A 104 0.14 -33.62 -4.03
CA ALA A 104 0.80 -34.45 -3.02
C ALA A 104 -0.14 -34.82 -1.86
N ALA A 105 -0.88 -35.92 -2.02
CA ALA A 105 -1.20 -36.90 -0.96
C ALA A 105 -2.08 -37.99 -1.58
N GLU A 106 -1.53 -39.19 -1.80
CA GLU A 106 -2.11 -40.47 -1.34
C GLU A 106 -1.29 -41.66 -1.88
N SER A 107 -0.84 -42.49 -0.95
CA SER A 107 -0.23 -43.80 -1.15
C SER A 107 -1.19 -44.87 -0.64
N SER A 108 -1.75 -45.69 -1.53
CA SER A 108 -2.21 -47.07 -1.28
C SER A 108 -2.58 -47.76 -2.62
N PRO A 109 -2.45 -49.10 -2.77
CA PRO A 109 -2.02 -49.74 -4.02
C PRO A 109 -3.12 -50.41 -4.89
N ALA A 110 -2.72 -50.66 -6.15
CA ALA A 110 -3.04 -51.79 -7.06
C ALA A 110 -4.50 -52.01 -7.60
N GLU A 111 -4.69 -51.59 -8.86
CA GLU A 111 -5.10 -52.38 -10.06
C GLU A 111 -6.48 -53.12 -10.14
N PRO A 112 -7.04 -53.47 -11.35
CA PRO A 112 -6.79 -52.94 -12.71
C PRO A 112 -8.03 -52.90 -13.69
N VAL A 113 -7.80 -52.30 -14.87
CA VAL A 113 -8.47 -52.37 -16.22
C VAL A 113 -10.00 -52.30 -16.40
N LYS A 114 -10.45 -51.33 -17.22
CA LYS A 114 -11.37 -51.61 -18.35
C LYS A 114 -11.11 -50.67 -19.54
N ALA A 115 -11.27 -51.27 -20.72
CA ALA A 115 -10.83 -50.94 -22.08
C ALA A 115 -11.49 -49.70 -22.77
N PRO A 116 -11.05 -49.30 -23.99
CA PRO A 116 -11.15 -47.96 -24.58
C PRO A 116 -12.25 -47.78 -25.67
N GLU A 117 -12.24 -46.60 -26.31
CA GLU A 117 -12.89 -46.11 -27.56
C GLU A 117 -14.33 -45.54 -27.50
N PRO A 118 -14.76 -44.70 -28.48
CA PRO A 118 -14.04 -43.84 -29.45
C PRO A 118 -14.61 -42.40 -29.58
N ALA A 119 -13.91 -41.57 -30.37
CA ALA A 119 -14.30 -40.22 -30.82
C ALA A 119 -15.55 -40.22 -31.73
N PRO A 120 -16.23 -39.05 -31.86
CA PRO A 120 -16.23 -38.35 -33.16
C PRO A 120 -16.16 -36.81 -33.00
N ALA A 121 -15.22 -36.13 -33.65
CA ALA A 121 -15.29 -35.51 -34.99
C ALA A 121 -15.66 -34.00 -34.96
N PRO A 122 -14.88 -33.14 -35.64
CA PRO A 122 -14.97 -31.68 -35.60
C PRO A 122 -15.96 -31.12 -36.63
N ALA A 123 -16.72 -30.09 -36.26
CA ALA A 123 -17.54 -29.30 -37.17
C ALA A 123 -16.95 -27.90 -37.35
N VAL A 124 -16.62 -27.61 -38.60
CA VAL A 124 -16.15 -26.36 -39.18
C VAL A 124 -17.37 -25.47 -39.44
N GLU A 125 -17.33 -24.20 -39.06
CA GLU A 125 -18.11 -23.19 -39.76
C GLU A 125 -17.34 -21.86 -39.85
N ALA A 126 -17.30 -21.33 -41.06
CA ALA A 126 -16.38 -20.32 -41.54
C ALA A 126 -17.12 -19.03 -41.90
N LYS A 127 -16.40 -17.89 -41.73
CA LYS A 127 -16.55 -16.61 -42.43
C LYS A 127 -17.80 -15.74 -42.11
N PRO A 128 -17.80 -14.41 -42.41
CA PRO A 128 -16.72 -13.56 -42.95
C PRO A 128 -16.52 -12.19 -42.25
N GLU A 129 -15.36 -11.59 -42.52
CA GLU A 129 -15.01 -10.18 -42.33
C GLU A 129 -15.93 -9.23 -43.12
N PRO A 130 -15.97 -7.94 -42.74
CA PRO A 130 -15.76 -6.91 -43.77
C PRO A 130 -14.76 -5.82 -43.35
N LYS A 131 -13.78 -5.58 -44.24
CA LYS A 131 -13.06 -4.31 -44.41
C LYS A 131 -13.97 -3.30 -45.13
N PRO A 132 -13.75 -2.00 -44.89
CA PRO A 132 -13.37 -1.07 -45.98
C PRO A 132 -12.13 -0.24 -45.56
N GLU A 133 -11.04 -0.11 -46.34
CA GLU A 133 -10.82 0.76 -47.52
C GLU A 133 -11.32 2.21 -47.34
N ILE A 134 -10.68 3.33 -47.71
CA ILE A 134 -9.41 3.77 -48.32
C ILE A 134 -9.40 5.30 -48.10
N LYS A 135 -8.22 5.94 -47.87
CA LYS A 135 -7.70 7.12 -48.59
C LYS A 135 -6.47 7.73 -47.89
N PRO A 136 -5.30 7.73 -48.54
CA PRO A 136 -4.14 8.53 -48.20
C PRO A 136 -4.15 9.86 -48.99
N GLU A 137 -3.58 10.94 -48.47
CA GLU A 137 -2.76 11.86 -49.26
C GLU A 137 -1.90 12.81 -48.36
N PRO A 138 -0.73 13.27 -48.85
CA PRO A 138 0.39 13.79 -48.06
C PRO A 138 0.64 15.32 -48.25
N LYS A 139 1.85 15.76 -47.82
CA LYS A 139 2.63 17.01 -48.12
C LYS A 139 2.48 18.20 -47.14
N PRO A 140 3.50 19.08 -46.98
CA PRO A 140 4.89 18.85 -46.55
C PRO A 140 5.40 19.90 -45.50
N GLU A 141 6.62 19.66 -45.01
CA GLU A 141 7.63 20.56 -44.38
C GLU A 141 7.60 22.07 -44.73
N PRO A 142 8.20 23.00 -43.91
CA PRO A 142 9.62 22.90 -43.51
C PRO A 142 10.07 23.49 -42.14
N ALA A 143 11.23 23.00 -41.70
CA ALA A 143 12.19 23.67 -40.79
C ALA A 143 12.81 24.93 -41.51
N PRO A 144 13.71 25.80 -40.97
CA PRO A 144 14.71 25.55 -39.92
C PRO A 144 15.10 26.76 -39.02
N GLN A 145 15.97 26.50 -38.03
CA GLN A 145 17.08 27.35 -37.51
C GLN A 145 17.49 26.77 -36.14
N ALA A 146 18.61 26.08 -35.93
CA ALA A 146 20.03 26.37 -36.22
C ALA A 146 20.53 27.66 -35.53
N ALA A 147 21.07 27.50 -34.32
CA ALA A 147 22.03 28.41 -33.71
C ALA A 147 22.94 27.63 -32.75
N GLU A 148 24.06 27.16 -33.30
CA GLU A 148 25.28 26.84 -32.56
C GLU A 148 25.89 28.12 -31.98
N ALA A 149 26.41 28.07 -30.75
CA ALA A 149 27.52 28.92 -30.33
C ALA A 149 28.21 28.33 -29.08
N LYS A 150 29.24 27.51 -29.33
CA LYS A 150 30.39 27.33 -28.44
C LYS A 150 31.42 28.39 -28.85
N PRO A 151 32.14 29.05 -27.93
CA PRO A 151 33.57 28.72 -27.84
C PRO A 151 34.18 28.89 -26.43
N GLU A 152 35.00 27.92 -26.04
CA GLU A 152 36.28 28.14 -25.32
C GLU A 152 37.39 28.32 -26.40
N PRO A 153 38.67 28.72 -26.14
CA PRO A 153 39.43 28.62 -24.89
C PRO A 153 40.55 29.69 -24.62
N LYS A 154 41.35 29.42 -23.55
CA LYS A 154 42.83 29.56 -23.42
C LYS A 154 43.42 30.78 -22.62
N PRO A 155 44.67 30.67 -22.08
CA PRO A 155 44.98 30.55 -20.64
C PRO A 155 46.13 31.49 -20.16
N ALA A 156 46.77 31.16 -19.01
CA ALA A 156 47.97 31.76 -18.37
C ALA A 156 47.63 32.78 -17.24
N GLU A 157 48.37 32.97 -16.14
CA GLU A 157 49.74 32.62 -15.76
C GLU A 157 49.86 32.79 -14.23
N ALA A 158 50.70 32.00 -13.56
CA ALA A 158 51.14 32.26 -12.19
C ALA A 158 52.27 33.31 -12.20
N PRO A 159 52.52 34.00 -11.07
CA PRO A 159 53.88 33.92 -10.57
C PRO A 159 53.99 33.79 -9.06
N ARG A 160 55.13 33.20 -8.71
CA ARG A 160 55.64 32.77 -7.42
C ARG A 160 56.64 33.84 -6.93
N GLN A 161 56.54 34.27 -5.66
CA GLN A 161 57.59 34.97 -4.89
C GLN A 161 57.57 34.29 -3.50
N GLU A 162 58.57 33.54 -3.04
CA GLU A 162 59.95 33.86 -2.64
C GLU A 162 60.07 34.53 -1.25
N ALA A 163 60.97 33.94 -0.46
CA ALA A 163 61.65 34.42 0.75
C ALA A 163 60.98 34.26 2.14
N ALA A 164 61.78 33.64 3.01
CA ALA A 164 61.52 33.17 4.35
C ALA A 164 61.97 34.15 5.46
N LYS A 165 61.45 33.97 6.68
CA LYS A 165 62.21 34.05 7.95
C LYS A 165 61.45 33.36 9.10
N PRO A 166 62.12 32.60 9.99
CA PRO A 166 61.48 31.79 11.03
C PRO A 166 61.43 32.50 12.40
N ALA A 167 60.39 32.26 13.20
CA ALA A 167 60.36 32.62 14.62
C ALA A 167 59.45 31.64 15.41
N ALA A 168 59.89 31.39 16.65
CA ALA A 168 59.58 30.31 17.60
C ALA A 168 58.09 30.03 17.96
N PRO A 169 57.79 28.81 18.49
CA PRO A 169 56.43 28.35 18.75
C PRO A 169 55.87 28.82 20.10
N LYS A 170 54.58 29.17 20.13
CA LYS A 170 53.77 29.27 21.36
C LYS A 170 52.79 28.09 21.40
N PRO A 171 52.57 27.45 22.57
CA PRO A 171 51.64 26.33 22.70
C PRO A 171 50.22 26.85 22.85
N ALA A 172 49.34 26.52 21.91
CA ALA A 172 47.91 26.80 21.98
C ALA A 172 47.11 25.50 21.94
N ALA A 173 46.37 25.29 23.03
CA ALA A 173 45.13 24.52 23.23
C ALA A 173 44.85 23.23 22.40
N PRO A 174 44.41 22.13 23.06
CA PRO A 174 44.07 20.89 22.39
C PRO A 174 42.88 21.08 21.45
N ALA A 175 43.10 20.70 20.19
CA ALA A 175 42.08 20.59 19.16
C ALA A 175 40.92 19.72 19.66
N GLN A 176 39.74 20.32 19.74
CA GLN A 176 38.49 19.59 19.89
C GLN A 176 38.33 18.72 18.64
N ARG A 177 38.34 17.41 18.86
CA ARG A 177 37.97 16.43 17.85
C ARG A 177 36.51 16.71 17.45
N PRO A 178 36.14 16.73 16.16
CA PRO A 178 34.74 16.77 15.80
C PRO A 178 34.10 15.46 16.32
N THR A 179 33.28 15.58 17.37
CA THR A 179 32.29 14.55 17.66
C THR A 179 31.39 14.47 16.42
N VAL A 180 31.01 13.25 16.04
CA VAL A 180 30.16 12.98 14.87
C VAL A 180 28.77 13.52 15.18
N ALA A 181 28.61 14.83 15.10
CA ALA A 181 27.35 15.52 15.29
C ALA A 181 26.54 15.35 14.00
N SER A 182 25.46 14.58 14.11
CA SER A 182 24.33 14.47 13.19
C SER A 182 24.64 14.56 11.70
N ILE A 183 24.72 13.40 11.05
CA ILE A 183 24.84 13.24 9.60
C ILE A 183 23.62 13.85 8.86
N LEU A 184 22.53 14.16 9.57
CA LEU A 184 21.35 14.81 9.02
C LEU A 184 21.30 16.28 9.43
N SER A 185 21.03 17.13 8.43
CA SER A 185 20.69 18.53 8.66
C SER A 185 19.40 18.65 9.50
N PRO A 186 19.22 19.72 10.29
CA PRO A 186 18.01 19.92 11.08
C PRO A 186 16.74 20.00 10.23
N GLU A 187 16.87 20.43 8.97
CA GLU A 187 15.76 20.48 8.02
C GLU A 187 15.32 19.09 7.55
N GLU A 188 16.26 18.17 7.31
CA GLU A 188 15.94 16.77 6.96
C GLU A 188 15.27 16.02 8.12
N ILE A 189 15.66 16.33 9.36
CA ILE A 189 15.02 15.77 10.55
C ILE A 189 13.59 16.28 10.66
N ALA A 190 13.37 17.60 10.49
CA ALA A 190 12.04 18.19 10.52
C ALA A 190 11.13 17.66 9.39
N ALA A 191 11.67 17.45 8.19
CA ALA A 191 10.94 16.87 7.06
C ALA A 191 10.51 15.42 7.35
N ARG A 192 11.42 14.62 7.91
CA ARG A 192 11.14 13.23 8.28
C ARG A 192 10.12 13.11 9.40
N GLU A 193 10.21 13.94 10.42
CA GLU A 193 9.20 14.00 11.49
C GLU A 193 7.83 14.46 10.99
N ALA A 194 7.80 15.42 10.05
CA ALA A 194 6.55 15.87 9.44
C ALA A 194 5.88 14.76 8.61
N GLU A 195 6.67 13.97 7.88
CA GLU A 195 6.16 12.81 7.14
C GLU A 195 5.67 11.70 8.09
N GLU A 196 6.42 11.39 9.15
CA GLU A 196 6.01 10.42 10.16
C GLU A 196 4.72 10.85 10.86
N LYS A 197 4.56 12.13 11.18
CA LYS A 197 3.30 12.68 11.72
C LYS A 197 2.13 12.51 10.74
N ARG A 198 2.34 12.73 9.43
CA ARG A 198 1.31 12.50 8.41
C ARG A 198 0.92 11.02 8.31
N GLN A 199 1.92 10.12 8.32
CA GLN A 199 1.68 8.68 8.28
C GLN A 199 1.00 8.17 9.56
N ALA A 200 1.43 8.64 10.74
CA ALA A 200 0.82 8.32 12.02
C ALA A 200 -0.63 8.81 12.10
N ALA A 201 -0.92 10.01 11.61
CA ALA A 201 -2.28 10.54 11.56
C ALA A 201 -3.20 9.69 10.68
N PHE A 202 -2.71 9.19 9.54
CA PHE A 202 -3.48 8.29 8.68
C PHE A 202 -3.73 6.94 9.37
N ARG A 203 -2.71 6.33 9.98
CA ARG A 203 -2.85 5.09 10.74
C ARG A 203 -3.81 5.24 11.92
N ALA A 204 -3.70 6.33 12.69
CA ALA A 204 -4.60 6.63 13.80
C ALA A 204 -6.06 6.76 13.34
N ARG A 205 -6.32 7.34 12.16
CA ARG A 205 -7.68 7.38 11.58
C ARG A 205 -8.19 5.99 11.19
N GLN A 206 -7.35 5.14 10.60
CA GLN A 206 -7.73 3.77 10.28
C GLN A 206 -8.01 2.96 11.55
N GLU A 207 -7.17 3.10 12.57
CA GLU A 207 -7.34 2.43 13.86
C GLU A 207 -8.59 2.92 14.58
N ALA A 208 -8.89 4.22 14.55
CA ALA A 208 -10.13 4.77 15.11
C ALA A 208 -11.36 4.17 14.42
N LEU A 209 -11.37 4.10 13.09
CA LEU A 209 -12.47 3.48 12.33
C LEU A 209 -12.63 1.99 12.64
N MET A 210 -11.53 1.27 12.84
CA MET A 210 -11.58 -0.15 13.20
C MET A 210 -12.04 -0.35 14.64
N ARG A 211 -11.59 0.49 15.58
CA ARG A 211 -12.03 0.46 16.98
C ARG A 211 -13.51 0.81 17.11
N GLU A 212 -14.00 1.81 16.38
CA GLU A 212 -15.42 2.16 16.38
C GLU A 212 -16.28 1.01 15.86
N LYS A 213 -15.83 0.29 14.82
CA LYS A 213 -16.52 -0.92 14.34
C LYS A 213 -16.57 -2.01 15.40
N ILE A 214 -15.44 -2.29 16.06
CA ILE A 214 -15.36 -3.29 17.13
C ILE A 214 -16.29 -2.89 18.29
N GLU A 215 -16.22 -1.65 18.75
CA GLU A 215 -17.07 -1.15 19.84
C GLU A 215 -18.56 -1.22 19.48
N ARG A 216 -18.91 -0.91 18.23
CA ARG A 216 -20.30 -1.03 17.75
C ARG A 216 -20.78 -2.48 17.70
N GLU A 217 -19.90 -3.41 17.33
CA GLU A 217 -20.19 -4.85 17.35
C GLU A 217 -20.31 -5.35 18.78
N GLU A 218 -19.40 -4.98 19.67
CA GLU A 218 -19.43 -5.31 21.10
C GLU A 218 -20.69 -4.76 21.76
N ARG A 219 -21.08 -3.52 21.48
CA ARG A 219 -22.33 -2.95 21.98
C ARG A 219 -23.56 -3.71 21.49
N ARG A 220 -23.55 -4.14 20.22
CA ARG A 220 -24.63 -4.97 19.67
C ARG A 220 -24.68 -6.34 20.33
N GLN A 221 -23.51 -6.96 20.55
CA GLN A 221 -23.41 -8.24 21.23
C GLN A 221 -23.84 -8.13 22.70
N ALA A 222 -23.41 -7.10 23.42
CA ALA A 222 -23.82 -6.81 24.78
C ALA A 222 -25.33 -6.57 24.88
N ALA A 223 -25.93 -5.82 23.95
CA ALA A 223 -27.38 -5.65 23.90
C ALA A 223 -28.12 -6.97 23.65
N ARG A 224 -27.60 -7.83 22.77
CA ARG A 224 -28.15 -9.18 22.55
C ARG A 224 -28.03 -10.07 23.79
N GLN A 225 -26.89 -10.04 24.46
CA GLN A 225 -26.67 -10.79 25.70
C GLN A 225 -27.58 -10.29 26.83
N ALA A 226 -27.76 -8.98 26.96
CA ALA A 226 -28.67 -8.38 27.93
C ALA A 226 -30.14 -8.75 27.66
N ALA A 227 -30.55 -8.82 26.39
CA ALA A 227 -31.90 -9.27 26.00
C ALA A 227 -32.12 -10.78 26.25
N LEU A 228 -31.05 -11.58 26.25
CA LEU A 228 -31.08 -13.01 26.60
C LEU A 228 -31.07 -13.25 28.11
N GLN A 229 -30.61 -12.29 28.92
CA GLN A 229 -30.72 -12.37 30.37
C GLN A 229 -32.15 -12.03 30.81
N PRO A 230 -32.76 -12.83 31.70
CA PRO A 230 -34.07 -12.49 32.24
C PRO A 230 -33.98 -11.16 33.00
N PRO A 231 -35.03 -10.31 32.93
CA PRO A 231 -35.02 -9.04 33.65
C PRO A 231 -34.76 -9.27 35.14
N PRO A 232 -33.98 -8.41 35.81
CA PRO A 232 -33.79 -8.54 37.25
C PRO A 232 -35.16 -8.52 37.92
N ALA A 233 -35.40 -9.50 38.80
CA ALA A 233 -36.64 -9.58 39.58
C ALA A 233 -36.87 -8.21 40.25
N PRO A 234 -38.13 -7.72 40.27
CA PRO A 234 -38.41 -6.41 40.87
C PRO A 234 -37.88 -6.43 42.30
N GLU A 235 -36.96 -5.51 42.61
CA GLU A 235 -36.49 -5.31 43.98
C GLU A 235 -37.72 -5.18 44.88
N PRO A 236 -37.76 -5.84 46.04
CA PRO A 236 -38.87 -5.66 46.95
C PRO A 236 -38.94 -4.17 47.28
N VAL A 237 -40.06 -3.54 46.91
CA VAL A 237 -40.43 -2.20 47.35
C VAL A 237 -40.25 -2.16 48.87
N ARG A 238 -39.11 -1.62 49.30
CA ARG A 238 -38.84 -1.33 50.70
C ARG A 238 -39.88 -0.29 51.07
N ALA A 239 -40.85 -0.70 51.88
CA ALA A 239 -41.98 0.10 52.31
C ALA A 239 -41.50 1.51 52.69
N ALA A 240 -41.86 2.49 51.87
CA ALA A 240 -41.69 3.88 52.22
C ALA A 240 -42.57 4.18 53.43
N GLU A 241 -41.94 4.72 54.48
CA GLU A 241 -42.60 5.39 55.60
C GLU A 241 -43.74 6.28 55.11
N PRO A 242 -44.93 6.27 55.76
CA PRO A 242 -46.03 7.11 55.33
C PRO A 242 -45.69 8.60 55.53
N PRO A 243 -45.99 9.47 54.55
CA PRO A 243 -45.70 10.90 54.68
C PRO A 243 -46.62 11.52 55.73
N ALA A 244 -46.02 12.23 56.69
CA ALA A 244 -46.74 13.06 57.65
C ALA A 244 -47.61 14.09 56.91
N ARG A 245 -48.89 14.15 57.30
CA ARG A 245 -49.89 15.13 56.84
C ARG A 245 -49.33 16.55 56.92
N ARG A 246 -49.19 17.21 55.77
CA ARG A 246 -49.03 18.66 55.68
C ARG A 246 -50.43 19.27 55.61
N GLU A 247 -50.84 19.96 56.67
CA GLU A 247 -52.07 20.76 56.72
C GLU A 247 -52.02 21.90 55.69
N GLU A 248 -53.05 22.02 54.85
CA GLU A 248 -53.36 23.25 54.12
C GLU A 248 -54.53 23.97 54.79
N PRO A 249 -54.46 25.29 55.02
CA PRO A 249 -55.56 26.05 55.61
C PRO A 249 -56.63 26.36 54.55
N ARG A 250 -57.88 26.17 54.96
CA ARG A 250 -59.11 26.48 54.21
C ARG A 250 -59.10 27.94 53.73
N ARG A 251 -59.24 28.16 52.42
CA ARG A 251 -59.59 29.47 51.87
C ARG A 251 -61.11 29.61 51.84
N ASP A 252 -61.60 30.57 52.63
CA ASP A 252 -62.99 31.00 52.71
C ASP A 252 -63.56 31.47 51.36
N ASP A 253 -64.77 30.97 51.08
CA ASP A 253 -65.69 31.48 50.07
C ASP A 253 -66.10 32.93 50.35
N ARG A 254 -65.65 33.88 49.50
CA ARG A 254 -66.33 35.17 49.32
C ARG A 254 -66.69 35.39 47.85
N ARG A 255 -67.91 34.96 47.54
CA ARG A 255 -68.85 35.44 46.53
C ARG A 255 -68.52 36.83 45.94
N PRO A 256 -68.51 37.01 44.60
CA PRO A 256 -68.92 38.25 43.98
C PRO A 256 -70.38 38.16 43.56
N ALA A 257 -71.18 39.10 44.05
CA ALA A 257 -72.54 39.36 43.58
C ALA A 257 -72.49 39.99 42.17
N GLY A 258 -73.45 39.61 41.32
CA GLY A 258 -73.54 40.07 39.94
C GLY A 258 -73.96 41.53 39.79
N ALA A 259 -73.54 42.10 38.67
CA ALA A 259 -74.08 43.22 37.91
C ALA A 259 -73.10 43.40 36.73
N GLY A 260 -73.45 43.55 35.46
CA GLY A 260 -74.70 43.70 34.75
C GLY A 260 -74.30 43.87 33.27
N ASP A 261 -75.27 43.69 32.39
CA ASP A 261 -75.26 43.86 30.93
C ASP A 261 -74.19 44.78 30.30
N ASN A 262 -73.58 44.33 29.19
CA ASN A 262 -73.96 44.88 27.87
C ASN A 262 -73.33 44.13 26.67
N ARG A 263 -74.23 43.59 25.84
CA ARG A 263 -74.31 43.67 24.37
C ARG A 263 -73.03 43.70 23.53
N GLY A 264 -72.86 42.61 22.77
CA GLY A 264 -72.98 42.66 21.31
C GLY A 264 -71.69 42.89 20.50
N PRO A 265 -71.42 42.09 19.45
CA PRO A 265 -70.11 42.01 18.81
C PRO A 265 -69.96 43.02 17.66
N ARG A 266 -68.76 43.62 17.55
CA ARG A 266 -68.02 43.92 16.32
C ARG A 266 -66.65 44.50 16.64
#